data_AF-A0A537ZMC2-F1
#
_entry.id   AF-A0A537ZMC2-F1
#
_cell.length_a   1.000
_cell.length_b   1.000
_cell.length_c   1.000
_cell.angle_alpha   90.00
_cell.angle_beta   90.00
_cell.angle_gamma   90.00
#
_symmetry.space_group_name_H-M   'P 1'
#
loop_
_entity.id
_entity.type
_entity.pdbx_description
1 polymer ?
#
loop_
_entity_poly.entity_id
_entity_poly.type
_entity_poly.pdbx_seq_one_letter_code
_entity_poly.pdbx_strand_id
1 'polypeptide(L)'
;GDLAVAYRPGQTGAYVFGSNLQAPPSNRVYEVWMFQEGTPVRGACFRPKPGGTSLTYLDANLETAQQMAVTVESPSCPSAPTTQPILTADLT
;
A
#
# COMPACT_ATOMS: atom_id res chain seq x y z
N GLY A 1 7.34 -5.04 -9.97
CA GLY A 1 6.11 -4.24 -9.87
C GLY A 1 6.51 -2.85 -9.49
N ASP A 2 5.68 -1.88 -9.82
CA ASP A 2 5.92 -0.47 -9.53
C ASP A 2 4.80 0.03 -8.62
N LEU A 3 5.13 1.00 -7.78
CA LEU A 3 4.22 1.65 -6.85
C LEU A 3 4.32 3.16 -7.06
N ALA A 4 3.19 3.81 -7.29
CA ALA A 4 3.11 5.26 -7.32
C ALA A 4 1.94 5.71 -6.44
N VAL A 5 2.07 6.90 -5.85
CA VAL A 5 1.04 7.46 -4.97
C VAL A 5 0.71 8.87 -5.43
N ALA A 6 -0.58 9.16 -5.54
CA ALA A 6 -1.09 10.50 -5.79
C ALA A 6 -1.89 10.96 -4.57
N TYR A 7 -1.54 12.12 -4.03
CA TYR A 7 -2.23 12.75 -2.91
C TYR A 7 -2.15 14.27 -3.05
N ARG A 8 -2.98 14.97 -2.29
CA ARG A 8 -2.93 16.44 -2.18
C ARG A 8 -2.49 16.80 -0.77
N PRO A 9 -1.33 17.46 -0.59
CA PRO A 9 -0.89 17.93 0.73
C PRO A 9 -1.98 18.74 1.45
N GLY A 10 -2.13 18.53 2.76
CA GLY A 10 -3.14 19.18 3.58
C GLY A 10 -4.59 18.67 3.38
N GLN A 11 -4.78 17.61 2.58
CA GLN A 11 -6.08 16.94 2.44
C GLN A 11 -5.98 15.47 2.81
N THR A 12 -7.07 14.94 3.37
CA THR A 12 -7.26 13.50 3.52
C THR A 12 -7.54 12.89 2.15
N GLY A 13 -6.94 11.73 1.91
CA GLY A 13 -7.18 10.92 0.72
C GLY A 13 -5.93 10.75 -0.14
N ALA A 14 -5.66 9.51 -0.51
CA ALA A 14 -4.62 9.16 -1.46
C ALA A 14 -5.06 8.05 -2.40
N TYR A 15 -4.48 8.03 -3.60
CA TYR A 15 -4.60 6.93 -4.54
C TYR A 15 -3.26 6.23 -4.70
N VAL A 16 -3.26 4.92 -4.50
CA VAL A 16 -2.11 4.06 -4.69
C VAL A 16 -2.28 3.29 -5.99
N PHE A 17 -1.35 3.50 -6.91
CA PHE A 17 -1.30 2.86 -8.21
C PHE A 17 -0.24 1.78 -8.18
N GLY A 18 -0.63 0.57 -8.60
CA GLY A 18 0.29 -0.55 -8.80
C GLY A 18 0.30 -0.96 -10.26
N SER A 19 1.49 -1.23 -10.80
CA SER A 19 1.69 -1.80 -12.14
C SER A 19 2.66 -2.96 -12.11
N ASN A 20 2.59 -3.83 -13.13
CA ASN A 20 3.48 -4.99 -13.27
C ASN A 20 3.51 -5.86 -11.99
N LEU A 21 2.36 -5.96 -11.32
CA LEU A 21 2.19 -6.77 -10.11
C LEU A 21 1.92 -8.22 -10.49
N GLN A 22 2.66 -9.14 -9.89
CA GLN A 22 2.32 -10.55 -9.95
C GLN A 22 1.07 -10.81 -9.09
N ALA A 23 0.31 -11.85 -9.41
CA ALA A 23 -0.78 -12.25 -8.53
C ALA A 23 -0.18 -12.81 -7.22
N PRO A 24 -0.62 -12.35 -6.03
CA PRO A 24 -0.21 -12.99 -4.79
C PRO A 24 -0.78 -14.42 -4.74
N PRO A 25 -0.21 -15.31 -3.89
CA PRO A 25 -0.79 -16.62 -3.63
C PRO A 25 -2.30 -16.54 -3.31
N SER A 26 -3.07 -17.58 -3.66
CA SER A 26 -4.54 -17.55 -3.55
C SER A 26 -5.05 -17.31 -2.12
N ASN A 27 -4.26 -17.65 -1.10
CA ASN A 27 -4.53 -17.41 0.31
C ASN A 27 -3.88 -16.13 0.86
N ARG A 28 -3.39 -15.23 0.02
CA ARG A 28 -2.71 -13.98 0.39
C ARG A 28 -3.22 -12.78 -0.41
N VAL A 29 -3.12 -11.60 0.18
CA VAL A 29 -3.45 -10.31 -0.46
C VAL A 29 -2.22 -9.41 -0.44
N TYR A 30 -2.21 -8.37 -1.25
CA TYR A 30 -1.32 -7.26 -0.99
C TYR A 30 -1.95 -6.35 0.05
N GLU A 31 -1.13 -5.78 0.93
CA GLU A 31 -1.56 -4.74 1.86
C GLU A 31 -0.63 -3.55 1.74
N VAL A 32 -1.21 -2.36 1.63
CA VAL A 32 -0.45 -1.11 1.63
C VAL A 32 -0.40 -0.53 3.04
N TRP A 33 0.78 -0.04 3.40
CA TRP A 33 1.11 0.56 4.68
C TRP A 33 1.64 1.96 4.48
N MET A 34 1.30 2.86 5.40
CA MET A 34 1.88 4.19 5.51
C MET A 34 2.81 4.18 6.71
N PHE A 35 4.07 4.54 6.52
CA PHE A 35 5.00 4.69 7.63
C PHE A 35 4.98 6.13 8.10
N GLN A 36 4.56 6.32 9.34
CA GLN A 36 4.54 7.60 10.04
C GLN A 36 5.53 7.51 11.21
N GLU A 37 6.62 8.26 11.13
CA GLU A 37 7.70 8.24 12.14
C GLU A 37 8.24 6.81 12.40
N GLY A 38 8.32 6.01 11.34
CA GLY A 38 8.75 4.60 11.40
C GLY A 38 7.68 3.62 11.90
N THR A 39 6.51 4.09 12.31
CA THR A 39 5.38 3.25 12.71
C THR A 39 4.51 2.91 11.50
N PRO A 40 4.27 1.62 11.18
CA PRO A 40 3.37 1.24 10.10
C PRO A 40 1.91 1.46 10.51
N VAL A 41 1.20 2.25 9.71
CA VAL A 41 -0.24 2.47 9.79
C VAL A 41 -0.91 1.73 8.64
N ARG A 42 -1.97 0.99 8.96
CA ARG A 42 -2.75 0.21 7.98
C ARG A 42 -3.35 1.14 6.93
N GLY A 43 -3.13 0.83 5.66
CA GLY A 43 -3.84 1.43 4.54
C GLY A 43 -5.00 0.56 4.08
N ALA A 44 -4.73 -0.33 3.11
CA ALA A 44 -5.76 -1.16 2.52
C ALA A 44 -5.19 -2.48 1.96
N CYS A 45 -6.00 -3.52 2.06
CA CYS A 45 -5.78 -4.77 1.36
C CYS A 45 -6.34 -4.70 -0.07
N PHE A 46 -5.61 -5.24 -1.03
CA PHE A 46 -6.05 -5.29 -2.42
C PHE A 46 -5.50 -6.51 -3.15
N ARG A 47 -6.10 -6.78 -4.32
CA ARG A 47 -5.57 -7.70 -5.31
C ARG A 47 -5.45 -6.98 -6.64
N PRO A 48 -4.37 -7.21 -7.41
CA PRO A 48 -4.27 -6.65 -8.74
C PRO A 48 -5.33 -7.29 -9.65
N LYS A 49 -5.80 -6.51 -10.61
CA LYS A 49 -6.65 -6.98 -11.71
C LYS A 49 -5.84 -7.92 -12.62
N PRO A 50 -6.49 -8.74 -13.46
CA PRO A 50 -5.82 -9.41 -14.58
C PRO A 50 -4.97 -8.41 -15.37
N GLY A 51 -3.71 -8.74 -15.64
CA GLY A 51 -2.74 -7.80 -16.22
C GLY A 51 -1.87 -7.04 -15.21
N GLY A 52 -2.04 -7.29 -13.90
CA GLY A 52 -1.09 -6.85 -12.88
C GLY A 52 -1.21 -5.37 -12.46
N THR A 53 -2.39 -4.77 -12.65
CA THR A 53 -2.66 -3.37 -12.28
C THR A 53 -3.57 -3.26 -11.06
N SER A 54 -3.39 -2.21 -10.26
CA SER A 54 -4.28 -1.88 -9.15
C SER A 54 -4.43 -0.37 -8.99
N LEU A 55 -5.61 0.04 -8.53
CA LEU A 55 -5.88 1.39 -8.06
C LEU A 55 -6.65 1.28 -6.75
N THR A 56 -6.02 1.71 -5.66
CA THR A 56 -6.56 1.60 -4.31
C THR A 56 -6.68 2.98 -3.70
N TYR A 57 -7.87 3.34 -3.22
CA TYR A 57 -8.07 4.58 -2.45
C TYR A 57 -7.76 4.32 -0.97
N LEU A 58 -7.07 5.27 -0.35
CA LEU A 58 -6.80 5.30 1.09
C LEU A 58 -7.43 6.55 1.68
N ASP A 59 -8.28 6.36 2.69
CA ASP A 59 -8.78 7.46 3.51
C ASP A 59 -7.77 7.80 4.61
N ALA A 60 -6.69 8.46 4.22
CA ALA A 60 -5.58 8.76 5.12
C ALA A 60 -5.01 10.16 4.85
N ASN A 61 -4.56 10.82 5.92
CA ASN A 61 -3.70 11.99 5.81
C ASN A 61 -2.25 11.52 5.69
N LEU A 62 -1.58 11.87 4.58
CA LEU A 62 -0.20 11.52 4.32
C LEU A 62 0.81 12.61 4.72
N GLU A 63 0.36 13.71 5.33
CA GLU A 63 1.22 14.84 5.71
C GLU A 63 2.38 14.44 6.63
N THR A 64 2.18 13.45 7.50
CA THR A 64 3.22 12.91 8.41
C THR A 64 3.80 11.58 7.93
N ALA A 65 3.35 11.06 6.79
CA ALA A 65 3.84 9.80 6.25
C ALA A 65 5.12 10.05 5.44
N GLN A 66 6.20 9.35 5.74
CA GLN A 66 7.46 9.48 5.01
C GLN A 66 7.56 8.47 3.85
N GLN A 67 6.88 7.34 4.00
CA GLN A 67 7.01 6.22 3.07
C GLN A 67 5.72 5.41 2.98
N MET A 68 5.47 4.89 1.78
CA MET A 68 4.47 3.89 1.47
C MET A 68 5.15 2.56 1.24
N ALA A 69 4.55 1.48 1.71
CA ALA A 69 5.07 0.14 1.49
C ALA A 69 3.95 -0.82 1.12
N VAL A 70 4.26 -1.84 0.33
CA VAL A 70 3.35 -2.96 0.04
C VAL A 70 3.98 -4.25 0.54
N THR A 71 3.19 -5.05 1.25
CA THR A 71 3.57 -6.37 1.74
C THR A 71 2.59 -7.43 1.23
N VAL A 72 2.92 -8.71 1.43
CA VAL A 72 2.04 -9.84 1.10
C VAL A 72 1.48 -10.37 2.39
N GLU A 73 0.19 -10.21 2.66
CA GLU A 73 -0.41 -10.47 3.97
C GLU A 73 -1.51 -11.51 3.92
N SER A 74 -1.97 -11.95 5.09
CA SER A 74 -3.19 -12.74 5.20
C SER A 74 -4.40 -11.90 4.77
N PRO A 75 -5.47 -12.53 4.26
CA PRO A 75 -6.67 -11.81 3.83
C PRO A 75 -7.46 -11.17 4.99
N SER A 76 -7.02 -11.37 6.24
CA SER A 76 -7.60 -10.76 7.43
C SER A 76 -7.13 -9.32 7.67
N CYS A 77 -6.21 -8.78 6.85
CA CYS A 77 -5.62 -7.44 6.99
C CYS A 77 -5.10 -7.20 8.43
N PRO A 78 -3.94 -7.77 8.79
CA PRO A 78 -3.37 -7.67 10.14
C PRO A 78 -3.20 -6.22 10.63
N SER A 79 -2.99 -6.02 11.93
CA SER A 79 -2.79 -4.68 12.52
C SER A 79 -1.39 -4.11 12.28
N ALA A 80 -0.45 -4.96 11.84
CA ALA A 80 0.90 -4.58 11.47
C ALA A 80 1.40 -5.53 10.35
N PRO A 81 2.41 -5.12 9.56
CA PRO A 81 3.05 -6.00 8.59
C PRO A 81 3.52 -7.32 9.22
N THR A 82 3.17 -8.46 8.62
CA THR A 82 3.71 -9.77 9.02
C THR A 82 4.83 -10.24 8.10
N THR A 83 5.00 -9.55 6.97
CA THR A 83 6.07 -9.80 5.99
C THR A 83 6.86 -8.53 5.71
N GLN A 84 8.06 -8.69 5.14
CA GLN A 84 8.86 -7.56 4.71
C GLN A 84 8.22 -6.86 3.50
N PRO A 85 8.37 -5.52 3.37
CA PRO A 85 7.97 -4.80 2.17
C PRO A 85 8.59 -5.39 0.91
N ILE A 86 7.75 -5.58 -0.11
CA ILE A 86 8.18 -6.02 -1.44
C ILE A 86 8.22 -4.86 -2.45
N LEU A 87 7.56 -3.74 -2.12
CA LEU A 87 7.57 -2.49 -2.87
C LEU A 87 7.54 -1.34 -1.85
N THR A 88 8.24 -0.26 -2.16
CA THR A 88 8.21 0.98 -1.38
C THR A 88 8.12 2.18 -2.32
N ALA A 89 7.59 3.28 -1.79
CA ALA A 89 7.61 4.59 -2.43
C ALA A 89 7.77 5.67 -1.36
N ASP A 90 8.77 6.54 -1.51
CA ASP A 90 8.99 7.65 -0.59
C ASP A 90 8.09 8.83 -0.96
N LEU A 91 7.61 9.57 0.04
CA LEU A 91 6.63 10.67 -0.11
C LEU A 91 7.26 12.07 0.01
N THR A 92 8.53 12.20 -0.38
CA THR A 92 9.36 13.42 -0.24
C THR A 92 8.67 14.71 -0.66
#